data_AF-A0A9X2WHG1-F1
#
_entry.id   AF-A0A9X2WHG1-F1
#
_cell.length_a   1.000
_cell.length_b   1.000
_cell.length_c   1.000
_cell.angle_alpha   90.00
_cell.angle_beta   90.00
_cell.angle_gamma   90.00
#
_symmetry.space_group_name_H-M   'P 1'
#
loop_
_entity.id
_entity.type
_entity.pdbx_description
1 polymer ?
#
loop_
_entity_poly.entity_id
_entity_poly.type
_entity_poly.pdbx_seq_one_letter_code
_entity_poly.pdbx_strand_id
1 'polypeptide(L)'
;MLSHDHFRPFFFHRFALLLLLMLGCTATVQADEQSKLRFLQQQFDNSADHSRLWQNGWFGLFAGFTAVNGIAYTQTDGEHNKYDRVVGFTTSFLGAADMLLNPMETHNFADDLAAMPTTDNNARQAKLAQAEQWLNTAAEREIYERSLLNHVLAGLVNGLAGLAVAYDDKRPADGWMTFASGMIASEVKIYTAPQTMTEAREQYRNGNLEAAAAKSDTAYWQVAAFGPVLSATYHF
;
A
#
# COMPACT_ATOMS: atom_id res chain seq x y z
N MET A 1 -18.32 37.15 -72.49
CA MET A 1 -16.95 36.68 -72.26
C MET A 1 -16.77 36.63 -70.74
N LEU A 2 -16.78 35.40 -70.20
CA LEU A 2 -16.36 34.86 -68.90
C LEU A 2 -16.71 35.60 -67.58
N SER A 3 -17.51 34.89 -66.78
CA SER A 3 -17.93 35.15 -65.40
C SER A 3 -16.77 34.96 -64.42
N HIS A 4 -16.48 35.97 -63.59
CA HIS A 4 -15.47 35.91 -62.53
C HIS A 4 -16.01 35.23 -61.26
N ASP A 5 -15.41 34.09 -60.95
CA ASP A 5 -15.02 33.58 -59.62
C ASP A 5 -15.86 33.98 -58.39
N HIS A 6 -16.83 33.11 -58.04
CA HIS A 6 -17.32 32.96 -56.68
C HIS A 6 -16.80 31.64 -56.08
N PHE A 7 -15.51 31.62 -55.72
CA PHE A 7 -14.91 30.50 -55.00
C PHE A 7 -15.02 30.69 -53.47
N ARG A 8 -16.10 30.13 -52.91
CA ARG A 8 -16.17 29.39 -51.64
C ARG A 8 -15.75 30.06 -50.29
N PRO A 9 -16.65 30.81 -49.62
CA PRO A 9 -16.55 31.11 -48.18
C PRO A 9 -16.91 29.92 -47.26
N PHE A 10 -17.62 28.90 -47.78
CA PHE A 10 -18.08 27.75 -47.01
C PHE A 10 -16.97 26.76 -46.60
N PHE A 11 -15.86 26.72 -47.34
CA PHE A 11 -14.79 25.75 -47.07
C PHE A 11 -13.94 26.18 -45.86
N PHE A 12 -13.69 27.49 -45.72
CA PHE A 12 -12.95 28.06 -44.58
C PHE A 12 -13.71 27.94 -43.26
N HIS A 13 -15.04 28.13 -43.24
CA HIS A 13 -15.85 27.99 -42.03
C HIS A 13 -15.89 26.54 -41.52
N ARG A 14 -15.98 25.55 -42.42
CA ARG A 14 -15.97 24.13 -42.03
C ARG A 14 -14.62 23.67 -41.51
N PHE A 15 -13.53 24.20 -42.09
CA PHE A 15 -12.17 23.90 -41.63
C PHE A 15 -11.88 24.53 -40.26
N ALA A 16 -12.31 25.78 -40.05
CA ALA A 16 -12.18 26.47 -38.76
C ALA A 16 -12.97 25.76 -37.64
N LEU A 17 -14.18 25.27 -37.93
CA LEU A 17 -15.00 24.54 -36.95
C LEU A 17 -14.37 23.19 -36.55
N LEU A 18 -13.82 22.45 -37.52
CA LEU A 18 -13.12 21.19 -37.28
C LEU A 18 -11.83 21.41 -36.47
N LEU A 19 -11.09 22.49 -36.75
CA LEU A 19 -9.89 22.84 -35.98
C LEU A 19 -10.24 23.20 -34.53
N LEU A 20 -11.30 23.99 -34.31
CA LEU A 20 -11.80 24.36 -32.98
C LEU A 20 -12.31 23.15 -32.18
N LEU A 21 -12.99 22.19 -32.83
CA LEU A 21 -13.42 20.94 -32.19
C LEU A 21 -12.23 20.04 -31.79
N MET A 22 -11.21 19.94 -32.64
CA MET A 22 -10.00 19.15 -32.36
C MET A 22 -9.14 19.78 -31.25
N LEU A 23 -9.02 21.12 -31.24
CA LEU A 23 -8.34 21.87 -30.17
C LEU A 23 -9.08 21.78 -28.83
N GLY A 24 -10.42 21.81 -28.84
CA GLY A 24 -11.23 21.64 -27.63
C GLY A 24 -11.08 20.25 -27.02
N CYS A 25 -11.11 19.19 -27.85
CA CYS A 25 -11.01 17.80 -27.41
C CYS A 25 -9.65 17.47 -26.76
N THR A 26 -8.56 18.02 -27.31
CA THR A 26 -7.21 17.81 -26.75
C THR A 26 -7.02 18.51 -25.41
N ALA A 27 -7.54 19.72 -25.25
CA ALA A 27 -7.48 20.46 -23.99
C ALA A 27 -8.25 19.75 -22.86
N THR A 28 -9.43 19.19 -23.15
CA THR A 28 -10.24 18.48 -22.14
C THR A 28 -9.60 17.17 -21.70
N VAL A 29 -9.01 16.40 -22.64
CA VAL A 29 -8.29 15.15 -22.31
C VAL A 29 -7.06 15.42 -21.46
N GLN A 30 -6.29 16.47 -21.78
CA GLN A 30 -5.12 16.83 -20.99
C GLN A 30 -5.48 17.30 -19.57
N ALA A 31 -6.57 18.05 -19.41
CA ALA A 31 -7.05 18.46 -18.10
C ALA A 31 -7.52 17.27 -17.24
N ASP A 32 -8.20 16.29 -17.85
CA ASP A 32 -8.60 15.03 -17.20
C ASP A 32 -7.41 14.17 -16.78
N GLU A 33 -6.39 14.03 -17.63
CA GLU A 33 -5.18 13.28 -17.32
C GLU A 33 -4.41 13.91 -16.14
N GLN A 34 -4.34 15.24 -16.12
CA GLN A 34 -3.64 15.97 -15.07
C GLN A 34 -4.42 15.95 -13.73
N SER A 35 -5.75 15.92 -13.75
CA SER A 35 -6.54 15.78 -12.52
C SER A 35 -6.37 14.39 -11.91
N LYS A 36 -6.37 13.33 -12.74
CA LYS A 36 -6.09 11.94 -12.32
C LYS A 36 -4.71 11.78 -11.72
N LEU A 37 -3.68 12.28 -12.40
CA LEU A 37 -2.31 12.23 -11.89
C LEU A 37 -2.16 12.96 -10.56
N ARG A 38 -2.79 14.14 -10.41
CA ARG A 38 -2.77 14.88 -9.15
C ARG A 38 -3.47 14.12 -8.02
N PHE A 39 -4.62 13.51 -8.32
CA PHE A 39 -5.33 12.66 -7.36
C PHE A 39 -4.45 11.48 -6.91
N LEU A 40 -3.85 10.75 -7.85
CA LEU A 40 -3.01 9.59 -7.55
C LEU A 40 -1.78 9.97 -6.74
N GLN A 41 -1.09 11.05 -7.12
CA GLN A 41 0.05 11.59 -6.35
C GLN A 41 -0.37 11.89 -4.92
N GLN A 42 -1.46 12.64 -4.73
CA GLN A 42 -1.95 12.99 -3.40
C GLN A 42 -2.28 11.76 -2.55
N GLN A 43 -2.88 10.73 -3.14
CA GLN A 43 -3.21 9.50 -2.42
C GLN A 43 -1.95 8.74 -2.02
N PHE A 44 -0.95 8.65 -2.89
CA PHE A 44 0.35 8.06 -2.55
C PHE A 44 1.03 8.83 -1.42
N ASP A 45 1.11 10.16 -1.52
CA ASP A 45 1.68 11.03 -0.48
C ASP A 45 0.98 10.81 0.87
N ASN A 46 -0.35 10.83 0.90
CA ASN A 46 -1.15 10.64 2.12
C ASN A 46 -0.95 9.26 2.77
N SER A 47 -0.65 8.24 1.97
CA SER A 47 -0.50 6.87 2.45
C SER A 47 0.93 6.51 2.85
N ALA A 48 1.92 7.33 2.47
CA ALA A 48 3.33 6.96 2.53
C ALA A 48 3.79 6.67 3.96
N ASP A 49 3.45 7.54 4.91
CA ASP A 49 3.87 7.36 6.31
C ASP A 49 3.22 6.13 6.95
N HIS A 50 1.91 5.93 6.75
CA HIS A 50 1.20 4.79 7.32
C HIS A 50 1.71 3.48 6.72
N SER A 51 1.88 3.41 5.40
CA SER A 51 2.48 2.25 4.72
C SER A 51 3.88 1.95 5.25
N ARG A 52 4.75 2.95 5.38
CA ARG A 52 6.11 2.79 5.88
C ARG A 52 6.15 2.31 7.32
N LEU A 53 5.37 2.94 8.20
CA LEU A 53 5.30 2.59 9.61
C LEU A 53 4.75 1.19 9.82
N TRP A 54 3.69 0.84 9.10
CA TRP A 54 3.11 -0.50 9.19
C TRP A 54 4.08 -1.56 8.67
N GLN A 55 4.66 -1.38 7.48
CA GLN A 55 5.60 -2.34 6.88
C GLN A 55 6.83 -2.52 7.77
N ASN A 56 7.51 -1.43 8.13
CA ASN A 56 8.76 -1.53 8.88
C ASN A 56 8.53 -1.92 10.34
N GLY A 57 7.42 -1.46 10.95
CA GLY A 57 7.07 -1.80 12.32
C GLY A 57 6.79 -3.28 12.49
N TRP A 58 5.89 -3.84 11.68
CA TRP A 58 5.56 -5.26 11.78
C TRP A 58 6.69 -6.16 11.31
N PHE A 59 7.40 -5.80 10.24
CA PHE A 59 8.58 -6.55 9.81
C PHE A 59 9.65 -6.57 10.91
N GLY A 60 9.95 -5.41 11.51
CA GLY A 60 10.91 -5.30 12.60
C GLY A 60 10.52 -6.12 13.82
N LEU A 61 9.23 -6.13 14.19
CA LEU A 61 8.72 -6.98 15.26
C LEU A 61 8.91 -8.46 14.94
N PHE A 62 8.46 -8.93 13.78
CA PHE A 62 8.60 -10.35 13.41
C PHE A 62 10.06 -10.77 13.29
N ALA A 63 10.89 -10.01 12.58
CA ALA A 63 12.32 -10.28 12.44
C ALA A 63 13.03 -10.29 13.81
N GLY A 64 12.67 -9.37 14.70
CA GLY A 64 13.17 -9.32 16.07
C GLY A 64 12.81 -10.58 16.86
N PHE A 65 11.55 -11.01 16.82
CA PHE A 65 11.12 -12.26 17.46
C PHE A 65 11.79 -13.49 16.86
N THR A 66 12.00 -13.53 15.55
CA THR A 66 12.75 -14.61 14.88
C THR A 66 14.18 -14.67 15.39
N ALA A 67 14.88 -13.54 15.43
CA ALA A 67 16.26 -13.47 15.89
C ALA A 67 16.39 -13.87 17.37
N VAL A 68 15.52 -13.34 18.24
CA VAL A 68 15.52 -13.67 19.67
C VAL A 68 15.29 -15.16 19.89
N ASN A 69 14.31 -15.77 19.22
CA ASN A 69 14.05 -17.20 19.37
C ASN A 69 15.16 -18.07 18.78
N GLY A 70 15.75 -17.67 17.65
CA GLY A 70 16.90 -18.36 17.07
C GLY A 70 18.14 -18.32 17.96
N ILE A 71 18.46 -17.17 18.55
CA ILE A 71 19.56 -17.01 19.51
C ILE A 71 19.26 -17.78 20.80
N ALA A 72 18.04 -17.70 21.32
CA ALA A 72 17.67 -18.42 22.54
C ALA A 72 17.76 -19.93 22.33
N TYR A 73 17.41 -20.46 21.15
CA TYR A 73 17.55 -21.87 20.81
C TYR A 73 19.00 -22.38 20.98
N THR A 74 20.01 -21.60 20.60
CA THR A 74 21.43 -22.01 20.71
C THR A 74 21.95 -21.99 22.14
N GLN A 75 21.32 -21.22 23.03
CA GLN A 75 21.70 -21.06 24.44
C GLN A 75 20.87 -21.94 25.40
N THR A 76 19.81 -22.55 24.88
CA THR A 76 18.88 -23.32 25.70
C THR A 76 19.37 -24.76 25.81
N ASP A 77 19.54 -25.24 27.04
CA ASP A 77 19.77 -26.66 27.33
C ASP A 77 18.44 -27.40 27.57
N GLY A 78 18.39 -28.67 27.16
CA GLY A 78 17.18 -29.51 27.20
C GLY A 78 16.32 -29.42 25.94
N GLU A 79 15.87 -30.57 25.42
CA GLU A 79 15.08 -30.65 24.18
C GLU A 79 13.74 -29.90 24.28
N HIS A 80 13.14 -29.88 25.46
CA HIS A 80 11.84 -29.27 25.74
C HIS A 80 11.86 -27.75 25.57
N ASN A 81 12.77 -27.05 26.26
CA ASN A 81 12.90 -25.60 26.12
C ASN A 81 13.32 -25.19 24.71
N LYS A 82 14.01 -26.06 23.96
CA LYS A 82 14.36 -25.83 22.54
C LYS A 82 13.13 -25.89 21.63
N TYR A 83 12.15 -26.73 21.95
CA TYR A 83 10.95 -26.90 21.14
C TYR A 83 10.10 -25.61 21.10
N ASP A 84 9.85 -24.99 22.26
CA ASP A 84 9.18 -23.68 22.35
C ASP A 84 9.87 -22.61 21.48
N ARG A 85 11.21 -22.60 21.45
CA ARG A 85 11.98 -21.66 20.62
C ARG A 85 11.81 -21.94 19.13
N VAL A 86 11.74 -23.20 18.71
CA VAL A 86 11.51 -23.55 17.30
C VAL A 86 10.13 -23.11 16.82
N VAL A 87 9.10 -23.28 17.65
CA VAL A 87 7.73 -22.83 17.34
C VAL A 87 7.69 -21.30 17.19
N GLY A 88 8.25 -20.56 18.16
CA GLY A 88 8.35 -19.10 18.10
C GLY A 88 9.18 -18.60 16.93
N PHE A 89 10.29 -19.27 16.62
CA PHE A 89 11.13 -18.97 15.45
C PHE A 89 10.35 -19.17 14.16
N THR A 90 9.70 -20.33 13.97
CA THR A 90 9.02 -20.67 12.72
C THR A 90 7.85 -19.73 12.44
N THR A 91 7.03 -19.44 13.45
CA THR A 91 5.86 -18.55 13.31
C THR A 91 6.27 -17.12 12.99
N SER A 92 7.22 -16.56 13.73
CA SER A 92 7.73 -15.21 13.47
C SER A 92 8.48 -15.11 12.14
N PHE A 93 9.24 -16.14 11.77
CA PHE A 93 9.96 -16.19 10.49
C PHE A 93 8.99 -16.18 9.32
N LEU A 94 7.91 -16.96 9.38
CA LEU A 94 6.86 -16.95 8.35
C LEU A 94 6.21 -15.57 8.23
N GLY A 95 5.94 -14.90 9.35
CA GLY A 95 5.44 -13.52 9.35
C GLY A 95 6.40 -12.54 8.68
N ALA A 96 7.70 -12.60 9.02
CA ALA A 96 8.72 -11.76 8.41
C ALA A 96 8.91 -12.08 6.90
N ALA A 97 8.88 -13.36 6.53
CA ALA A 97 9.03 -13.81 5.15
C ALA A 97 7.85 -13.35 4.27
N ASP A 98 6.60 -13.45 4.76
CA ASP A 98 5.42 -12.92 4.05
C ASP A 98 5.59 -11.43 3.74
N MET A 99 6.05 -10.65 4.72
CA MET A 99 6.25 -9.22 4.55
C MET A 99 7.38 -8.85 3.58
N LEU A 100 8.36 -9.75 3.35
CA LEU A 100 9.40 -9.56 2.33
C LEU A 100 8.95 -10.00 0.94
N LEU A 101 8.14 -11.06 0.86
CA LEU A 101 7.65 -11.61 -0.40
C LEU A 101 6.48 -10.79 -0.97
N ASN A 102 5.72 -10.13 -0.10
CA ASN A 102 4.59 -9.30 -0.46
C ASN A 102 4.63 -7.98 0.34
N PRO A 103 5.60 -7.08 0.07
CA PRO A 103 5.74 -5.84 0.83
C PRO A 103 4.58 -4.88 0.57
N MET A 104 4.28 -4.03 1.55
CA MET A 104 3.41 -2.88 1.33
C MET A 104 4.24 -1.69 0.87
N GLU A 105 4.16 -1.36 -0.42
CA GLU A 105 5.13 -0.48 -1.10
C GLU A 105 4.67 0.96 -1.32
N THR A 106 3.45 1.33 -0.92
CA THR A 106 2.86 2.63 -1.26
C THR A 106 3.71 3.82 -0.81
N HIS A 107 4.54 3.64 0.21
CA HIS A 107 5.53 4.61 0.68
C HIS A 107 6.67 4.95 -0.29
N ASN A 108 6.83 4.21 -1.39
CA ASN A 108 7.79 4.51 -2.47
C ASN A 108 7.11 5.18 -3.67
N PHE A 109 5.82 4.90 -3.89
CA PHE A 109 5.11 5.31 -5.11
C PHE A 109 4.96 6.83 -5.26
N ALA A 110 4.92 7.58 -4.17
CA ALA A 110 4.89 9.03 -4.18
C ALA A 110 6.12 9.63 -4.87
N ASP A 111 7.31 9.27 -4.38
CA ASP A 111 8.59 9.75 -4.90
C ASP A 111 8.85 9.21 -6.31
N ASP A 112 8.54 7.92 -6.53
CA ASP A 112 8.69 7.28 -7.84
C ASP A 112 7.80 7.96 -8.90
N LEU A 113 6.54 8.23 -8.56
CA LEU A 113 5.63 8.94 -9.46
C LEU A 113 6.13 10.36 -9.72
N ALA A 114 6.56 11.10 -8.70
CA ALA A 114 7.08 12.45 -8.86
C ALA A 114 8.29 12.49 -9.82
N ALA A 115 9.17 11.50 -9.74
CA ALA A 115 10.37 11.37 -10.57
C ALA A 115 10.09 10.99 -12.04
N MET A 116 8.93 10.42 -12.36
CA MET A 116 8.58 10.04 -13.74
C MET A 116 8.45 11.26 -14.67
N PRO A 117 8.98 11.18 -15.91
CA PRO A 117 9.00 12.30 -16.85
C PRO A 117 7.60 12.70 -17.33
N THR A 118 7.45 13.99 -17.65
CA THR A 118 6.23 14.59 -18.23
C THR A 118 6.54 15.38 -19.50
N THR A 119 7.66 15.04 -20.17
CA THR A 119 8.26 15.81 -21.27
C THR A 119 7.39 15.92 -22.52
N ASP A 120 6.52 14.94 -22.77
CA ASP A 120 5.59 14.91 -23.88
C ASP A 120 4.31 14.14 -23.53
N ASN A 121 3.35 14.07 -24.45
CA ASN A 121 2.07 13.39 -24.23
C ASN A 121 2.23 11.89 -23.95
N ASN A 122 3.19 11.22 -24.60
CA ASN A 122 3.41 9.78 -24.38
C ASN A 122 4.00 9.52 -22.99
N ALA A 123 4.96 10.37 -22.56
CA ALA A 123 5.54 10.31 -21.24
C ALA A 123 4.47 10.48 -20.14
N ARG A 124 3.53 11.44 -20.33
CA ARG A 124 2.45 11.64 -19.35
C ARG A 124 1.42 10.52 -19.34
N GLN A 125 1.07 9.95 -20.50
CA GLN A 125 0.21 8.76 -20.56
C GLN A 125 0.86 7.55 -19.89
N ALA A 126 2.16 7.33 -20.11
CA ALA A 126 2.90 6.26 -19.44
C ALA A 126 2.96 6.47 -17.92
N LYS A 127 3.15 7.72 -17.48
CA LYS A 127 3.10 8.11 -16.07
C LYS A 127 1.73 7.81 -15.45
N LEU A 128 0.64 8.14 -16.13
CA LEU A 128 -0.71 7.83 -15.65
C LEU A 128 -0.96 6.33 -15.59
N ALA A 129 -0.62 5.59 -16.64
CA ALA A 129 -0.80 4.14 -16.66
C ALA A 129 -0.02 3.43 -15.54
N GLN A 130 1.21 3.88 -15.26
CA GLN A 130 2.00 3.36 -14.15
C GLN A 130 1.38 3.66 -12.79
N ALA A 131 0.88 4.89 -12.59
CA ALA A 131 0.20 5.28 -11.37
C ALA A 131 -1.09 4.47 -11.13
N GLU A 132 -1.87 4.23 -12.20
CA GLU A 132 -3.06 3.37 -12.14
C GLU A 132 -2.71 1.92 -11.82
N GLN A 133 -1.62 1.39 -12.37
CA GLN A 133 -1.12 0.06 -12.02
C GLN A 133 -0.75 -0.01 -10.54
N TRP A 134 0.04 0.94 -10.03
CA TRP A 134 0.43 1.00 -8.63
C TRP A 134 -0.76 1.13 -7.67
N LEU A 135 -1.75 1.94 -8.02
CA LEU A 135 -3.00 2.05 -7.27
C LEU A 135 -3.69 0.68 -7.15
N ASN A 136 -3.79 -0.06 -8.26
CA ASN A 136 -4.42 -1.38 -8.26
C ASN A 136 -3.64 -2.39 -7.41
N THR A 137 -2.31 -2.46 -7.61
CA THR A 137 -1.43 -3.36 -6.86
C THR A 137 -1.49 -3.09 -5.36
N ALA A 138 -1.39 -1.82 -4.94
CA ALA A 138 -1.47 -1.49 -3.52
C ALA A 138 -2.85 -1.77 -2.91
N ALA A 139 -3.93 -1.42 -3.62
CA ALA A 139 -5.28 -1.73 -3.16
C ALA A 139 -5.53 -3.24 -3.03
N GLU A 140 -4.99 -4.06 -3.94
CA GLU A 140 -5.06 -5.52 -3.83
C GLU A 140 -4.31 -6.05 -2.62
N ARG A 141 -3.12 -5.49 -2.32
CA ARG A 141 -2.36 -5.84 -1.12
C ARG A 141 -3.11 -5.50 0.17
N GLU A 142 -3.70 -4.30 0.26
CA GLU A 142 -4.51 -3.90 1.41
C GLU A 142 -5.74 -4.81 1.60
N ILE A 143 -6.44 -5.15 0.52
CA ILE A 143 -7.58 -6.07 0.56
C ILE A 143 -7.17 -7.46 1.01
N TYR A 144 -6.06 -7.98 0.48
CA TYR A 144 -5.52 -9.26 0.88
C TYR A 144 -5.25 -9.28 2.39
N GLU A 145 -4.62 -8.23 2.92
CA GLU A 145 -4.26 -8.17 4.33
C GLU A 145 -5.49 -8.18 5.24
N ARG A 146 -6.58 -7.54 4.80
CA ARG A 146 -7.89 -7.50 5.49
C ARG A 146 -8.81 -8.69 5.16
N SER A 147 -8.34 -9.63 4.35
CA SER A 147 -9.20 -10.71 3.86
C SER A 147 -9.49 -11.73 4.95
N LEU A 148 -10.68 -12.36 4.85
CA LEU A 148 -11.04 -13.50 5.70
C LEU A 148 -10.00 -14.63 5.62
N LEU A 149 -9.38 -14.81 4.45
CA LEU A 149 -8.30 -15.77 4.28
C LEU A 149 -7.13 -15.49 5.22
N ASN A 150 -6.72 -14.23 5.34
CA ASN A 150 -5.61 -13.85 6.22
C ASN A 150 -5.94 -14.09 7.71
N HIS A 151 -7.18 -13.78 8.14
CA HIS A 151 -7.65 -14.14 9.48
C HIS A 151 -7.62 -15.66 9.74
N VAL A 152 -8.05 -16.46 8.75
CA VAL A 152 -8.06 -17.93 8.86
C VAL A 152 -6.62 -18.48 8.90
N LEU A 153 -5.72 -17.95 8.07
CA LEU A 153 -4.31 -18.35 8.07
C LEU A 153 -3.63 -17.98 9.39
N ALA A 154 -3.91 -16.80 9.94
CA ALA A 154 -3.47 -16.41 11.28
C ALA A 154 -3.99 -17.39 12.35
N GLY A 155 -5.28 -17.72 12.30
CA GLY A 155 -5.89 -18.72 13.18
C GLY A 155 -5.21 -20.08 13.10
N LEU A 156 -4.92 -20.56 11.89
CA LEU A 156 -4.26 -21.84 11.67
C LEU A 156 -2.83 -21.84 12.20
N VAL A 157 -2.02 -20.83 11.85
CA VAL A 157 -0.61 -20.74 12.27
C VAL A 157 -0.51 -20.64 13.80
N ASN A 158 -1.29 -19.75 14.42
CA ASN A 158 -1.28 -19.60 15.88
C ASN A 158 -1.89 -20.82 16.59
N GLY A 159 -2.91 -21.45 15.99
CA GLY A 159 -3.51 -22.67 16.51
C GLY A 159 -2.54 -23.84 16.54
N LEU A 160 -1.80 -24.06 15.45
CA LEU A 160 -0.74 -25.08 15.39
C LEU A 160 0.39 -24.79 16.39
N ALA A 161 0.77 -23.52 16.55
CA ALA A 161 1.76 -23.12 17.54
C ALA A 161 1.28 -23.39 18.98
N GLY A 162 0.06 -22.99 19.32
CA GLY A 162 -0.52 -23.26 20.64
C GLY A 162 -0.70 -24.75 20.93
N LEU A 163 -1.13 -25.54 19.93
CA LEU A 163 -1.22 -27.00 20.06
C LEU A 163 0.15 -27.65 20.26
N ALA A 164 1.17 -27.19 19.54
CA ALA A 164 2.54 -27.66 19.70
C ALA A 164 3.02 -27.45 21.15
N VAL A 165 2.83 -26.25 21.70
CA VAL A 165 3.21 -25.94 23.10
C VAL A 165 2.33 -26.71 24.11
N ALA A 166 1.04 -26.86 23.86
CA ALA A 166 0.14 -27.58 24.77
C ALA A 166 0.46 -29.09 24.89
N TYR A 167 0.89 -29.71 23.79
CA TYR A 167 1.26 -31.12 23.77
C TYR A 167 2.62 -31.38 24.41
N ASP A 168 3.47 -30.37 24.47
CA ASP A 168 4.75 -30.42 25.16
C ASP A 168 4.52 -30.38 26.69
N ASP A 169 4.98 -31.41 27.40
CA ASP A 169 4.81 -31.62 28.86
C ASP A 169 3.39 -31.50 29.43
N LYS A 170 2.33 -31.58 28.60
CA LYS A 170 0.92 -31.46 29.01
C LYS A 170 0.63 -30.11 29.70
N ARG A 171 1.08 -29.01 29.11
CA ARG A 171 0.90 -27.64 29.61
C ARG A 171 -0.18 -26.87 28.82
N PRO A 172 -1.47 -27.25 28.94
CA PRO A 172 -2.54 -26.65 28.12
C PRO A 172 -2.72 -25.14 28.38
N ALA A 173 -2.36 -24.65 29.58
CA ALA A 173 -2.41 -23.24 29.90
C ALA A 173 -1.42 -22.40 29.07
N ASP A 174 -0.21 -22.91 28.86
CA ASP A 174 0.84 -22.20 28.12
C ASP A 174 0.60 -22.26 26.60
N GLY A 175 0.07 -23.37 26.11
CA GLY A 175 -0.40 -23.47 24.72
C GLY A 175 -1.56 -22.54 24.43
N TRP A 176 -2.52 -22.40 25.35
CA TRP A 176 -3.60 -21.41 25.23
C TRP A 176 -3.06 -19.97 25.22
N MET A 177 -2.12 -19.63 26.10
CA MET A 177 -1.50 -18.30 26.11
C MET A 177 -0.74 -18.01 24.82
N THR A 178 -0.03 -19.00 24.27
CA THR A 178 0.68 -18.89 22.99
C THR A 178 -0.30 -18.63 21.84
N PHE A 179 -1.39 -19.40 21.77
CA PHE A 179 -2.44 -19.19 20.79
C PHE A 179 -3.07 -17.79 20.92
N ALA A 180 -3.51 -17.42 22.12
CA ALA A 180 -4.21 -16.17 22.36
C ALA A 180 -3.34 -14.94 22.07
N SER A 181 -2.08 -14.95 22.51
CA SER A 181 -1.15 -13.85 22.23
C SER A 181 -0.83 -13.73 20.75
N GLY A 182 -0.60 -14.85 20.07
CA GLY A 182 -0.40 -14.89 18.62
C GLY A 182 -1.60 -14.36 17.85
N MET A 183 -2.82 -14.77 18.24
CA MET A 183 -4.06 -14.25 17.66
C MET A 183 -4.20 -12.74 17.86
N ILE A 184 -3.96 -12.23 19.06
CA ILE A 184 -4.01 -10.80 19.32
C ILE A 184 -3.01 -10.06 18.44
N ALA A 185 -1.77 -10.53 18.34
CA ALA A 185 -0.76 -9.90 17.49
C ALA A 185 -1.18 -9.90 16.01
N SER A 186 -1.66 -11.03 15.48
CA SER A 186 -2.13 -11.14 14.10
C SER A 186 -3.33 -10.23 13.83
N GLU A 187 -4.32 -10.20 14.72
CA GLU A 187 -5.52 -9.37 14.57
C GLU A 187 -5.19 -7.88 14.68
N VAL A 188 -4.29 -7.48 15.57
CA VAL A 188 -3.82 -6.09 15.65
C VAL A 188 -3.08 -5.70 14.36
N LYS A 189 -2.25 -6.59 13.80
CA LYS A 189 -1.58 -6.37 12.51
C LYS A 189 -2.58 -6.15 11.38
N ILE A 190 -3.54 -7.05 11.23
CA ILE A 190 -4.60 -6.96 10.22
C ILE A 190 -5.45 -5.71 10.42
N TYR A 191 -5.82 -5.42 11.67
CA TYR A 191 -6.65 -4.28 12.02
C TYR A 191 -5.99 -2.94 11.67
N THR A 192 -4.67 -2.85 11.89
CA THR A 192 -3.88 -1.62 11.68
C THR A 192 -3.37 -1.46 10.24
N ALA A 193 -3.62 -2.44 9.36
CA ALA A 193 -3.23 -2.39 7.96
C ALA A 193 -3.86 -1.17 7.25
N PRO A 194 -3.08 -0.44 6.43
CA PRO A 194 -3.60 0.63 5.58
C PRO A 194 -4.79 0.19 4.72
N GLN A 195 -5.70 1.14 4.47
CA GLN A 195 -6.87 0.97 3.59
C GLN A 195 -7.00 2.12 2.57
N THR A 196 -6.02 3.03 2.55
CA THR A 196 -6.06 4.27 1.79
C THR A 196 -6.10 4.00 0.29
N MET A 197 -5.38 2.99 -0.21
CA MET A 197 -5.37 2.67 -1.64
C MET A 197 -6.65 1.97 -2.09
N THR A 198 -7.25 1.19 -1.22
CA THR A 198 -8.56 0.57 -1.44
C THR A 198 -9.63 1.64 -1.62
N GLU A 199 -9.69 2.60 -0.69
CA GLU A 199 -10.60 3.76 -0.76
C GLU A 199 -10.30 4.64 -1.98
N ALA A 200 -9.02 4.92 -2.25
CA ALA A 200 -8.60 5.70 -3.41
C ALA A 200 -9.02 5.04 -4.73
N ARG A 201 -8.93 3.71 -4.82
CA ARG A 201 -9.33 2.96 -6.02
C ARG A 201 -10.83 3.04 -6.27
N GLU A 202 -11.63 3.00 -5.21
CA GLU A 202 -13.08 3.20 -5.32
C GLU A 202 -13.41 4.63 -5.77
N GLN A 203 -12.78 5.64 -5.17
CA GLN A 203 -12.94 7.03 -5.57
C GLN A 203 -12.54 7.25 -7.04
N TYR A 204 -11.40 6.70 -7.45
CA TYR A 204 -10.90 6.77 -8.82
C TYR A 204 -11.89 6.16 -9.82
N ARG A 205 -12.39 4.96 -9.55
CA ARG A 205 -13.37 4.27 -10.40
C ARG A 205 -14.70 5.01 -10.52
N ASN A 206 -15.10 5.70 -9.46
CA ASN A 206 -16.33 6.49 -9.42
C ASN A 206 -16.17 7.90 -10.02
N GLY A 207 -14.96 8.28 -10.44
CA GLY A 207 -14.66 9.63 -10.96
C GLY A 207 -14.60 10.71 -9.88
N ASN A 208 -14.54 10.32 -8.61
CA ASN A 208 -14.54 11.24 -7.46
C ASN A 208 -13.13 11.74 -7.15
N LEU A 209 -12.54 12.51 -8.08
CA LEU A 209 -11.15 12.96 -7.98
C LEU A 209 -10.97 14.19 -7.05
N GLU A 210 -12.04 14.92 -6.73
CA GLU A 210 -11.99 16.16 -5.93
C GLU A 210 -12.09 15.94 -4.41
N ALA A 211 -12.64 14.80 -3.96
CA ALA A 211 -12.83 14.50 -2.54
C ALA A 211 -11.50 14.35 -1.76
N ALA A 212 -10.41 14.09 -2.46
CA ALA A 212 -9.07 13.90 -1.90
C ALA A 212 -8.36 15.21 -1.51
N ALA A 213 -8.57 16.30 -2.26
CA ALA A 213 -7.88 17.56 -2.05
C ALA A 213 -8.23 18.20 -0.70
N ALA A 214 -9.48 18.08 -0.26
CA ALA A 214 -9.97 18.63 1.00
C ALA A 214 -9.42 17.93 2.26
N LYS A 215 -8.86 16.72 2.13
CA LYS A 215 -8.27 15.97 3.26
C LYS A 215 -6.79 16.30 3.47
N SER A 216 -6.12 16.96 2.52
CA SER A 216 -4.69 17.32 2.64
C SER A 216 -4.43 18.50 3.59
N ASP A 217 -5.45 19.35 3.81
CA ASP A 217 -5.38 20.48 4.77
C ASP A 217 -5.54 20.02 6.24
N THR A 218 -5.75 18.72 6.49
CA THR A 218 -5.77 18.22 7.88
C THR A 218 -4.35 17.93 8.35
N ALA A 219 -3.87 18.83 9.20
CA ALA A 219 -2.58 18.71 9.87
C ALA A 219 -2.37 17.32 10.48
N TYR A 220 -1.19 16.74 10.24
CA TYR A 220 -0.86 15.38 10.66
C TYR A 220 0.49 15.32 11.38
N TRP A 221 0.65 14.27 12.17
CA TRP A 221 1.88 13.96 12.88
C TRP A 221 2.68 12.94 12.06
N GLN A 222 3.87 13.32 11.63
CA GLN A 222 4.84 12.39 11.08
C GLN A 222 5.73 11.91 12.24
N VAL A 223 5.62 10.63 12.59
CA VAL A 223 6.43 10.01 13.63
C VAL A 223 7.41 9.05 12.96
N ALA A 224 8.70 9.23 13.19
CA ALA A 224 9.73 8.31 12.73
C ALA A 224 10.59 7.83 13.91
N ALA A 225 11.02 6.58 13.82
CA ALA A 225 11.91 5.96 14.79
C ALA A 225 13.17 5.48 14.07
N PHE A 226 14.33 6.00 14.47
CA PHE A 226 15.64 5.58 13.97
C PHE A 226 16.53 5.23 15.17
N GLY A 227 16.64 3.94 15.49
CA GLY A 227 17.41 3.48 16.66
C GLY A 227 16.82 4.00 17.98
N PRO A 228 17.62 4.61 18.88
CA PRO A 228 17.11 5.16 20.15
C PRO A 228 16.39 6.51 20.01
N VAL A 229 16.29 7.06 18.79
CA VAL A 229 15.73 8.39 18.54
C VAL A 229 14.30 8.27 18.02
N LEU A 230 13.37 8.92 18.73
CA LEU A 230 12.02 9.19 18.27
C LEU A 230 11.95 10.64 17.79
N SER A 231 11.53 10.87 16.55
CA SER A 231 11.20 12.19 16.04
C SER A 231 9.71 12.27 15.74
N ALA A 232 9.06 13.32 16.23
CA ALA A 232 7.68 13.66 15.88
C ALA A 232 7.66 15.08 15.31
N THR A 233 7.23 15.20 14.06
CA THR A 233 7.11 16.48 13.37
C THR A 233 5.65 16.72 13.05
N TYR A 234 5.17 17.93 13.35
CA TYR A 234 3.82 18.35 13.03
C TYR A 234 3.83 19.12 11.71
N HIS A 235 3.01 18.70 10.76
CA HIS A 235 2.89 19.32 9.45
C HIS A 235 1.52 20.02 9.34
N PHE A 236 1.55 21.29 8.94
CA PHE A 236 0.39 22.14 8.67
C PHE A 236 0.02 22.08 7.19
#